data_AF-A0A1C5A1T9-F1
#
_entry.id   AF-A0A1C5A1T9-F1
#
_cell.length_a   1.000
_cell.length_b   1.000
_cell.length_c   1.000
_cell.angle_alpha   90.00
_cell.angle_beta   90.00
_cell.angle_gamma   90.00
#
_symmetry.space_group_name_H-M   'P 1'
#
loop_
_entity.id
_entity.type
_entity.pdbx_description
1 polymer ?
#
loop_
_entity_poly.entity_id
_entity_poly.type
_entity_poly.pdbx_seq_one_letter_code
_entity_poly.pdbx_strand_id
1 'polypeptide(L)'
;MTETFRQFVVHRSPALSRTAYLLTGDHQLAEDLLQTALARTYRRWRRIHDGDPEAYVRRVMYHQQVSWWRRRRFAERLESQPTDRAGDDHSDGTALRLSLAAAGWRWCWSHWPGSRCRLRVPP
;
A
#
# COMPACT_ATOMS: atom_id res chain seq x y z
N MET A 1 21.93 6.76 11.87
CA MET A 1 21.04 5.96 10.99
C MET A 1 19.61 5.92 11.52
N THR A 2 19.40 5.58 12.78
CA THR A 2 18.07 5.52 13.42
C THR A 2 17.43 6.89 13.58
N GLU A 3 18.20 7.94 13.90
CA GLU A 3 17.67 9.30 14.06
C GLU A 3 17.06 9.86 12.77
N THR A 4 17.75 9.75 11.62
CA THR A 4 17.22 10.24 10.34
C THR A 4 15.94 9.52 9.91
N PHE A 5 15.84 8.21 10.20
CA PHE A 5 14.61 7.46 9.98
C PHE A 5 13.49 7.91 10.93
N ARG A 6 13.80 8.11 12.22
CA ARG A 6 12.82 8.57 13.22
C ARG A 6 12.24 9.93 12.84
N GLN A 7 13.07 10.88 12.43
CA GLN A 7 12.63 12.18 11.94
C GLN A 7 11.70 12.04 10.73
N PHE A 8 12.10 11.22 9.73
CA PHE A 8 11.26 10.95 8.57
C PHE A 8 9.88 10.40 8.98
N VAL A 9 9.84 9.41 9.88
CA VAL A 9 8.59 8.82 10.37
C VAL A 9 7.74 9.89 11.07
N VAL A 10 8.30 10.65 12.00
CA VAL A 10 7.55 11.70 12.72
C VAL A 10 6.95 12.72 11.76
N HIS A 11 7.71 13.17 10.77
CA HIS A 11 7.23 14.19 9.82
C HIS A 11 6.24 13.66 8.78
N ARG A 12 6.34 12.38 8.38
CA ARG A 12 5.57 11.84 7.26
C ARG A 12 4.44 10.90 7.67
N SER A 13 4.43 10.38 8.90
CA SER A 13 3.37 9.51 9.41
C SER A 13 1.95 10.05 9.19
N PRO A 14 1.63 11.34 9.43
CA PRO A 14 0.26 11.84 9.22
C PRO A 14 -0.20 11.75 7.76
N ALA A 15 0.68 12.07 6.80
CA ALA A 15 0.35 12.01 5.37
C ALA A 15 0.26 10.56 4.87
N LEU A 16 1.16 9.70 5.36
CA LEU A 16 1.18 8.28 5.00
C LEU A 16 0.00 7.51 5.60
N SER A 17 -0.42 7.85 6.83
CA SER A 17 -1.61 7.27 7.48
C SER A 17 -2.89 7.59 6.69
N ARG A 18 -3.09 8.84 6.26
CA ARG A 18 -4.20 9.20 5.36
C ARG A 18 -4.16 8.41 4.05
N THR A 19 -2.97 8.22 3.49
CA THR A 19 -2.79 7.43 2.26
C THR A 19 -3.17 5.97 2.49
N ALA A 20 -2.74 5.37 3.60
CA ALA A 20 -3.10 4.01 3.97
C ALA A 20 -4.62 3.87 4.16
N TYR A 21 -5.27 4.83 4.83
CA TYR A 21 -6.72 4.87 5.00
C TYR A 21 -7.46 4.94 3.66
N LEU A 22 -6.99 5.74 2.71
CA LEU A 22 -7.59 5.79 1.37
C LEU A 22 -7.45 4.46 0.61
N LEU A 23 -6.44 3.66 0.91
CA LEU A 23 -6.22 2.35 0.28
C LEU A 23 -7.05 1.23 0.92
N THR A 24 -7.28 1.30 2.23
CA THR A 24 -7.95 0.24 3.00
C THR A 24 -9.43 0.53 3.25
N GLY A 25 -9.80 1.80 3.46
CA GLY A 25 -11.13 2.22 3.90
C GLY A 25 -11.39 2.02 5.40
N ASP A 26 -10.43 1.44 6.12
CA ASP A 26 -10.52 1.06 7.52
C ASP A 26 -9.28 1.55 8.28
N HIS A 27 -9.47 2.06 9.51
CA HIS A 27 -8.39 2.66 10.30
C HIS A 27 -7.39 1.64 10.84
N GLN A 28 -7.86 0.49 11.35
CA GLN A 28 -7.00 -0.56 11.89
C GLN A 28 -6.14 -1.15 10.76
N LEU A 29 -6.77 -1.49 9.63
CA LEU A 29 -6.06 -1.99 8.45
C LEU A 29 -5.08 -0.95 7.87
N ALA A 30 -5.43 0.33 7.92
CA ALA A 30 -4.54 1.40 7.47
C ALA A 30 -3.27 1.49 8.32
N GLU A 31 -3.43 1.40 9.64
CA GLU A 31 -2.31 1.42 10.58
C GLU A 31 -1.38 0.23 10.34
N ASP A 32 -1.93 -0.99 10.25
CA ASP A 32 -1.16 -2.21 9.97
C ASP A 32 -0.40 -2.12 8.63
N LEU A 33 -1.07 -1.61 7.60
CA LEU A 33 -0.47 -1.42 6.28
C LEU A 33 0.72 -0.45 6.34
N LEU A 34 0.54 0.67 7.03
CA LEU A 34 1.59 1.68 7.22
C LEU A 34 2.76 1.13 8.04
N GLN A 35 2.47 0.52 9.18
CA GLN A 35 3.50 -0.05 10.06
C GLN A 35 4.33 -1.11 9.33
N THR A 36 3.68 -2.01 8.59
CA THR A 36 4.39 -3.02 7.80
C THR A 36 5.24 -2.38 6.69
N ALA A 37 4.74 -1.33 6.04
CA ALA A 37 5.49 -0.59 5.03
C ALA A 37 6.72 0.12 5.61
N LEU A 38 6.59 0.76 6.76
CA LEU A 38 7.68 1.42 7.46
C LEU A 38 8.73 0.41 7.95
N ALA A 39 8.32 -0.75 8.46
CA ALA A 39 9.24 -1.82 8.87
C ALA A 39 10.08 -2.33 7.69
N ARG A 40 9.47 -2.51 6.51
CA ARG A 40 10.19 -2.88 5.28
C ARG A 40 11.13 -1.77 4.79
N THR A 41 10.69 -0.52 4.93
CA THR A 41 11.47 0.66 4.54
C THR A 41 12.70 0.83 5.44
N TYR A 42 12.56 0.62 6.75
CA TYR A 42 13.66 0.67 7.70
C TYR A 42 14.81 -0.27 7.30
N ARG A 43 14.49 -1.51 6.89
CA ARG A 43 15.48 -2.48 6.40
C ARG A 43 16.26 -1.99 5.17
N ARG A 44 15.69 -1.08 4.39
CA ARG A 44 16.30 -0.53 3.16
C ARG A 44 16.81 0.90 3.31
N TRP A 45 16.63 1.51 4.47
CA TRP A 45 16.84 2.95 4.72
C TRP A 45 18.18 3.46 4.22
N ARG A 46 19.28 2.75 4.52
CA ARG A 46 20.65 3.11 4.09
C ARG A 46 20.80 3.37 2.59
N ARG A 47 19.95 2.79 1.75
CA ARG A 47 20.03 2.90 0.28
C ARG A 47 19.05 3.90 -0.33
N ILE A 48 18.03 4.33 0.44
CA ILE A 48 16.92 5.13 -0.09
C ILE A 48 16.79 6.50 0.58
N HIS A 49 17.47 6.72 1.71
CA HIS A 49 17.31 7.95 2.50
C HIS A 49 17.73 9.23 1.76
N ASP A 50 18.72 9.15 0.84
CA ASP A 50 19.18 10.29 0.03
C ASP A 50 18.30 10.56 -1.21
N GLY A 51 17.36 9.64 -1.51
CA GLY A 51 16.46 9.75 -2.64
C GLY A 51 15.07 10.23 -2.22
N ASP A 52 14.05 9.46 -2.61
CA ASP A 52 12.66 9.70 -2.20
C ASP A 52 12.15 8.53 -1.34
N PRO A 53 12.41 8.55 -0.01
CA PRO A 53 11.93 7.52 0.90
C PRO A 53 10.41 7.50 1.01
N GLU A 54 9.72 8.63 0.81
CA GLU A 54 8.26 8.69 0.88
C GLU A 54 7.61 7.94 -0.28
N ALA A 55 8.11 8.15 -1.51
CA ALA A 55 7.67 7.40 -2.68
C ALA A 55 7.92 5.89 -2.52
N TYR A 56 9.03 5.51 -1.87
CA TYR A 56 9.30 4.11 -1.57
C TYR A 56 8.25 3.51 -0.62
N VAL A 57 7.93 4.19 0.49
CA VAL A 57 6.91 3.73 1.45
C VAL A 57 5.55 3.58 0.76
N ARG A 58 5.13 4.58 -0.01
CA ARG A 58 3.86 4.56 -0.75
C ARG A 58 3.79 3.40 -1.74
N ARG A 59 4.88 3.12 -2.46
CA ARG A 59 4.99 1.94 -3.34
C ARG A 59 4.83 0.63 -2.57
N VAL A 60 5.46 0.53 -1.39
CA VAL A 60 5.36 -0.66 -0.54
C VAL A 60 3.92 -0.85 -0.03
N MET A 61 3.25 0.22 0.43
CA MET A 61 1.83 0.16 0.83
C MET A 61 0.94 -0.34 -0.31
N TYR A 62 1.11 0.24 -1.50
CA TYR A 62 0.36 -0.18 -2.69
C TYR A 62 0.57 -1.65 -3.06
N HIS A 63 1.82 -2.12 -3.14
CA HIS A 63 2.11 -3.53 -3.46
C HIS A 63 1.50 -4.50 -2.44
N GLN A 64 1.50 -4.12 -1.15
CA GLN A 64 0.91 -4.93 -0.10
C GLN A 64 -0.62 -5.02 -0.26
N GLN A 65 -1.29 -3.89 -0.49
CA GLN A 65 -2.74 -3.85 -0.70
C GLN A 65 -3.17 -4.68 -1.91
N VAL A 66 -2.47 -4.54 -3.04
CA VAL A 66 -2.76 -5.33 -4.25
C VAL A 66 -2.51 -6.82 -4.00
N SER A 67 -1.44 -7.18 -3.28
CA SER A 67 -1.17 -8.57 -2.93
C SER A 67 -2.25 -9.18 -2.03
N TRP A 68 -2.72 -8.41 -1.04
CA TRP A 68 -3.81 -8.81 -0.16
C TRP A 68 -5.11 -9.04 -0.95
N TRP A 69 -5.50 -8.08 -1.80
CA TRP A 69 -6.71 -8.20 -2.62
C TRP A 69 -6.65 -9.40 -3.58
N ARG A 70 -5.51 -9.62 -4.25
CA ARG A 70 -5.35 -10.79 -5.14
C ARG A 70 -5.54 -12.10 -4.36
N ARG A 71 -4.93 -12.24 -3.18
CA ARG A 71 -5.09 -13.43 -2.35
C ARG A 71 -6.54 -13.66 -1.94
N ARG A 72 -7.27 -12.60 -1.55
CA ARG A 72 -8.69 -12.69 -1.21
C ARG A 72 -9.54 -13.13 -2.40
N ARG A 73 -9.32 -12.55 -3.59
CA ARG A 73 -10.01 -12.97 -4.83
C ARG A 73 -9.71 -14.41 -5.25
N PHE A 74 -8.48 -14.89 -5.03
CA PHE A 74 -8.15 -16.29 -5.29
C PHE A 74 -8.74 -17.23 -4.24
N ALA A 75 -8.81 -16.81 -2.97
CA ALA A 75 -9.49 -17.57 -1.92
C ALA A 75 -10.99 -17.73 -2.22
N GLU A 76 -11.68 -16.66 -2.62
CA GLU A 76 -13.09 -16.71 -3.05
C GLU A 76 -13.31 -17.66 -4.24
N ARG A 77 -12.34 -17.77 -5.16
CA ARG A 77 -12.40 -18.70 -6.32
C ARG A 77 -12.08 -20.15 -5.95
N LEU A 78 -11.39 -20.38 -4.83
CA LEU A 78 -11.13 -21.72 -4.31
C LEU A 78 -12.25 -22.18 -3.37
N GLU A 79 -12.91 -21.24 -2.67
CA GLU A 79 -14.06 -21.47 -1.77
C GLU A 79 -15.39 -21.78 -2.46
N SER A 80 -15.44 -21.80 -3.80
CA SER A 80 -16.45 -22.62 -4.51
C SER A 80 -16.35 -24.12 -4.19
N GLN A 81 -15.37 -24.55 -3.39
CA GLN A 81 -15.47 -25.72 -2.52
C GLN A 81 -15.56 -25.24 -1.05
N PRO A 82 -16.65 -25.54 -0.32
CA PRO A 82 -16.95 -24.88 0.94
C PRO A 82 -15.99 -25.34 2.05
N THR A 83 -15.30 -24.41 2.70
CA THR A 83 -14.84 -24.61 4.08
C THR A 83 -14.90 -23.28 4.81
N ASP A 84 -15.97 -23.17 5.58
CA ASP A 84 -16.29 -22.23 6.65
C ASP A 84 -15.06 -21.71 7.43
N ARG A 85 -14.68 -20.43 7.21
CA ARG A 85 -14.04 -19.55 8.20
C ARG A 85 -14.41 -18.08 7.96
N ALA A 86 -15.08 -17.51 8.97
CA ALA A 86 -15.51 -16.12 9.08
C ALA A 86 -14.39 -15.08 8.87
N GLY A 87 -14.75 -13.92 8.31
CA GLY A 87 -13.88 -12.74 8.19
C GLY A 87 -14.45 -11.57 7.37
N ASP A 88 -15.45 -10.90 7.94
CA ASP A 88 -15.90 -9.51 7.73
C ASP A 88 -16.15 -8.92 6.32
N ASP A 89 -17.34 -8.34 6.24
CA ASP A 89 -18.04 -7.65 5.14
C ASP A 89 -17.49 -6.24 4.84
N HIS A 90 -16.19 -6.02 5.04
CA HIS A 90 -15.53 -4.71 4.84
C HIS A 90 -14.83 -4.57 3.47
N SER A 91 -15.01 -5.52 2.56
CA SER A 91 -14.18 -5.62 1.32
C SER A 91 -14.85 -5.16 0.03
N ASP A 92 -16.17 -5.14 -0.02
CA ASP A 92 -16.89 -4.76 -1.23
C ASP A 92 -16.80 -3.26 -1.54
N GLY A 93 -16.73 -2.41 -0.49
CA GLY A 93 -16.49 -0.98 -0.65
C GLY A 93 -15.08 -0.63 -1.15
N THR A 94 -14.07 -1.44 -0.80
CA THR A 94 -12.65 -1.18 -1.14
C THR A 94 -12.33 -1.65 -2.56
N ALA A 95 -12.94 -2.76 -3.00
CA ALA A 95 -12.82 -3.22 -4.38
C ALA A 95 -13.43 -2.23 -5.40
N LEU A 96 -14.55 -1.59 -5.05
CA LEU A 96 -15.22 -0.60 -5.91
C LEU A 96 -14.45 0.73 -6.02
N ARG A 97 -13.80 1.17 -4.93
CA ARG A 97 -12.95 2.38 -4.94
C ARG A 97 -11.63 2.15 -5.70
N LEU A 98 -11.09 0.94 -5.65
CA LEU A 98 -9.86 0.58 -6.35
C LEU A 98 -10.08 0.18 -7.82
N SER A 99 -11.28 -0.22 -8.26
CA SER A 99 -11.60 -0.42 -9.68
C SER A 99 -11.78 0.91 -10.42
N LEU A 100 -12.32 1.94 -9.75
CA LEU A 100 -12.21 3.33 -10.23
C LEU A 100 -10.76 3.81 -10.22
N ALA A 101 -9.97 3.37 -9.23
CA ALA A 101 -8.53 3.58 -9.29
C ALA A 101 -7.94 2.86 -10.50
N ALA A 102 -8.28 1.60 -10.85
CA ALA A 102 -7.64 0.85 -11.93
C ALA A 102 -7.67 1.55 -13.30
N ALA A 103 -8.72 2.33 -13.58
CA ALA A 103 -8.76 3.27 -14.71
C ALA A 103 -7.95 4.56 -14.44
N GLY A 104 -7.97 5.07 -13.21
CA GLY A 104 -7.10 6.15 -12.72
C GLY A 104 -5.62 5.79 -12.50
N TRP A 105 -5.17 4.53 -12.68
CA TRP A 105 -3.78 4.12 -12.42
C TRP A 105 -2.81 4.76 -13.40
N ARG A 106 -3.28 5.06 -14.61
CA ARG A 106 -2.51 5.83 -15.60
C ARG A 106 -2.46 7.31 -15.22
N TRP A 107 -3.57 7.88 -14.72
CA TRP A 107 -3.67 9.29 -14.35
C TRP A 107 -2.87 9.64 -13.07
N CYS A 108 -2.96 8.81 -12.03
CA CYS A 108 -2.24 9.03 -10.76
C CYS A 108 -0.72 8.87 -10.93
N TRP A 109 -0.25 7.99 -11.82
CA TRP A 109 1.17 7.92 -12.20
C TRP A 109 1.64 9.10 -13.04
N SER A 110 0.75 9.68 -13.87
CA SER A 110 1.07 10.82 -14.74
C SER A 110 1.12 12.15 -13.98
N HIS A 111 0.29 12.29 -12.93
CA HIS A 111 0.14 13.52 -12.15
C HIS A 111 0.96 13.53 -10.84
N TRP A 112 1.79 12.51 -10.60
CA TRP A 112 2.65 12.40 -9.42
C TRP A 112 3.91 13.27 -9.59
N PRO A 113 4.10 14.33 -8.77
CA PRO A 113 5.28 15.17 -8.87
C PRO A 113 6.48 14.43 -8.29
N GLY A 114 7.49 14.18 -9.12
CA GLY A 114 8.84 13.91 -8.63
C GLY A 114 9.28 12.46 -8.50
N SER A 115 9.14 11.62 -9.53
CA SER A 115 10.16 10.60 -9.81
C SER A 115 9.93 9.92 -11.16
N ARG A 116 10.88 10.09 -12.08
CA ARG A 116 11.05 9.22 -13.25
C ARG A 116 11.39 7.81 -12.78
N CYS A 117 10.40 7.07 -12.28
CA CYS A 117 10.59 5.68 -11.88
C CYS A 117 10.29 4.78 -13.08
N ARG A 118 11.31 4.58 -13.92
CA ARG A 118 11.34 3.52 -14.94
C ARG A 118 11.52 2.18 -14.22
N LEU A 119 10.45 1.63 -13.67
CA LEU A 119 10.42 0.24 -13.21
C LEU A 119 9.29 -0.51 -13.89
N ARG A 120 9.74 -1.43 -14.73
CA ARG A 120 9.01 -2.38 -15.57
C ARG A 120 7.89 -3.06 -14.80
N VAL A 121 6.67 -2.91 -15.31
CA VAL A 121 5.50 -3.72 -14.96
C VAL A 121 5.81 -5.16 -15.41
N PRO A 122 5.82 -6.17 -14.52
CA PRO A 122 5.89 -7.56 -14.96
C PRO A 122 4.54 -7.98 -15.58
N PRO A 123 4.55 -8.92 -16.54
CA PRO A 123 3.38 -9.30 -17.34
C PRO A 123 2.22 -9.84 -16.50
#